data_AF-W1XK24-F1
#
_entry.id   AF-W1XK24-F1
#
_cell.length_a   1.000
_cell.length_b   1.000
_cell.length_c   1.000
_cell.angle_alpha   90.00
_cell.angle_beta   90.00
_cell.angle_gamma   90.00
#
_symmetry.space_group_name_H-M   'P 1'
#
loop_
_entity.id
_entity.type
_entity.pdbx_description
1 polymer ?
#
loop_
_entity_poly.entity_id
_entity_poly.type
_entity_poly.pdbx_seq_one_letter_code
_entity_poly.pdbx_strand_id
1 'polypeptide(L)' 'MAKQLQRELNNRHIQLIAIGGAIGTGLFLGSGQTISLTGPSLLFTYMLIGIVLFAFMRALGELL' A
#
# COMPACT_ATOMS: atom_id res chain seq x y z
N MET A 1 3.57 -35.48 0.74
CA MET A 1 2.87 -34.92 1.92
C MET A 1 2.59 -33.45 1.62
N ALA A 2 1.39 -33.12 1.10
CA ALA A 2 1.04 -31.73 0.80
C ALA A 2 0.77 -31.01 2.13
N LYS A 3 1.59 -30.01 2.45
CA LYS A 3 1.45 -29.18 3.66
C LYS A 3 0.12 -28.43 3.55
N GLN A 4 -0.92 -28.89 4.25
CA GLN A 4 -2.16 -28.12 4.43
C GLN A 4 -1.78 -26.83 5.14
N LEU A 5 -1.71 -25.74 4.38
CA LEU A 5 -1.49 -24.42 4.93
C LEU A 5 -2.73 -24.10 5.78
N GLN A 6 -2.60 -24.11 7.10
CA GLN A 6 -3.67 -23.68 7.99
C GLN A 6 -3.93 -22.19 7.69
N ARG A 7 -4.99 -21.91 6.93
CA ARG A 7 -5.46 -20.56 6.62
C ARG A 7 -6.13 -19.96 7.88
N GLU A 8 -5.33 -19.72 8.92
CA GLU A 8 -5.73 -19.03 10.15
C GLU A 8 -5.81 -17.50 9.94
N LEU A 9 -5.23 -17.00 8.84
CA LEU A 9 -5.31 -15.60 8.47
C LEU A 9 -6.67 -15.28 7.86
N ASN A 10 -7.59 -14.89 8.74
CA ASN A 10 -8.83 -14.23 8.37
C ASN A 10 -8.54 -12.95 7.57
N ASN A 11 -9.47 -12.54 6.71
CA ASN A 11 -9.39 -11.37 5.84
C ASN A 11 -8.99 -10.09 6.60
N ARG A 12 -9.43 -9.97 7.86
CA ARG A 12 -9.05 -8.86 8.75
C ARG A 12 -7.55 -8.85 9.08
N HIS A 13 -6.93 -10.00 9.34
CA HIS A 13 -5.50 -10.08 9.61
C HIS A 13 -4.68 -9.68 8.38
N ILE A 14 -5.11 -10.11 7.20
CA ILE A 14 -4.45 -9.77 5.93
C ILE A 14 -4.54 -8.26 5.66
N GLN A 15 -5.70 -7.65 5.89
CA GLN A 15 -5.86 -6.19 5.78
C GLN A 15 -4.97 -5.44 6.77
N LEU A 16 -4.89 -5.90 8.03
CA LEU A 16 -4.03 -5.27 9.04
C LEU A 16 -2.54 -5.36 8.67
N ILE A 17 -2.10 -6.48 8.11
CA ILE A 17 -0.73 -6.64 7.60
C ILE A 17 -0.48 -5.68 6.43
N ALA A 18 -1.40 -5.60 5.48
CA ALA A 18 -1.28 -4.70 4.33
C ALA A 18 -1.24 -3.22 4.76
N ILE A 19 -2.11 -2.81 5.69
CA ILE A 19 -2.13 -1.44 6.25
C ILE A 19 -0.83 -1.16 7.00
N GLY A 20 -0.36 -2.10 7.83
CA GLY A 20 0.87 -1.95 8.60
C GLY A 20 2.10 -1.79 7.71
N GLY A 21 2.22 -2.58 6.64
CA GLY A 21 3.31 -2.46 5.67
C GLY A 21 3.23 -1.15 4.88
N ALA A 22 2.04 -0.79 4.37
CA ALA A 22 1.85 0.43 3.58
C ALA A 22 2.15 1.71 4.36
N ILE A 23 1.73 1.79 5.63
CA ILE A 23 1.98 2.97 6.49
C ILE A 23 3.44 2.97 6.99
N GLY A 24 3.95 1.83 7.47
CA GLY A 24 5.27 1.74 8.10
C GLY A 24 6.43 1.98 7.13
N THR A 25 6.67 1.06 6.20
CA THR A 25 7.79 1.19 5.25
C THR A 25 7.42 2.05 4.04
N GLY A 26 6.17 2.00 3.59
CA GLY A 26 5.73 2.78 2.43
C GLY A 26 5.69 4.28 2.72
N LEU A 27 4.86 4.68 3.68
CA LEU A 27 4.60 6.10 3.97
C LEU A 27 5.68 6.71 4.86
N PHE A 28 6.02 6.11 6.00
CA PHE A 28 6.94 6.71 6.97
C PHE A 28 8.41 6.65 6.54
N LEU A 29 8.92 5.49 6.14
CA LEU A 29 10.33 5.36 5.72
C LEU A 29 10.59 6.12 4.40
N GLY A 30 9.66 6.06 3.45
CA GLY A 30 9.77 6.77 2.16
C GLY A 30 9.56 8.29 2.24
N SER A 31 8.68 8.76 3.13
CA SER A 31 8.39 10.20 3.22
C SER A 31 9.54 11.01 3.79
N GLY A 32 10.39 10.48 4.68
CA GLY A 32 11.50 11.22 5.28
C GLY A 32 12.45 11.86 4.25
N GLN A 33 12.82 11.12 3.21
CA GLN A 33 13.64 11.64 2.10
C GLN A 33 12.81 12.49 1.13
N THR A 34 11.59 12.05 0.83
CA THR A 34 10.74 12.69 -0.17
C THR A 34 10.25 14.08 0.28
N ILE A 35 9.98 14.27 1.58
CA ILE A 35 9.62 15.55 2.20
C ILE A 35 10.75 16.57 2.03
N SER A 36 12.00 16.16 2.28
CA SER A 36 13.17 17.05 2.12
C SER A 36 13.39 17.49 0.68
N LEU A 37 13.03 16.65 -0.29
CA LEU A 37 13.23 16.94 -1.72
C LEU A 37 12.07 17.75 -2.33
N THR A 38 10.84 17.45 -1.92
CA THR A 38 9.61 17.93 -2.58
C THR A 38 8.94 19.07 -1.81
N GLY A 39 9.28 19.25 -0.53
CA GLY A 39 8.70 20.29 0.32
C GLY A 39 7.18 20.17 0.47
N PRO A 40 6.44 21.29 0.64
CA PRO A 40 4.99 21.28 0.87
C PRO A 40 4.17 20.63 -0.27
N SER A 41 4.75 20.53 -1.48
CA SER A 41 4.10 19.95 -2.65
C SER A 41 3.98 18.42 -2.61
N LEU A 42 4.54 17.78 -1.59
CA LEU A 42 4.45 16.34 -1.34
C LEU A 42 2.99 15.85 -1.30
N LEU A 43 2.09 16.61 -0.65
CA LEU A 43 0.68 16.25 -0.53
C LEU A 43 0.01 16.17 -1.91
N PHE A 44 0.28 17.14 -2.78
CA PHE A 44 -0.23 17.12 -4.16
C PHE A 44 0.31 15.95 -4.96
N THR A 45 1.60 15.64 -4.79
CA THR A 45 2.25 14.52 -5.47
C THR A 45 1.65 13.18 -5.04
N TYR A 46 1.48 12.96 -3.72
CA TYR A 46 0.81 11.76 -3.21
C TYR A 46 -0.64 11.65 -3.65
N MET A 47 -1.37 12.77 -3.72
CA MET A 47 -2.75 12.76 -4.19
C MET A 47 -2.86 12.34 -5.66
N LEU A 48 -2.00 12.89 -6.52
CA LEU A 48 -1.94 12.51 -7.94
C LEU A 48 -1.57 11.04 -8.14
N ILE A 49 -0.49 10.59 -7.49
CA ILE A 49 -0.04 9.19 -7.55
C ILE A 49 -1.10 8.25 -6.98
N GLY A 50 -1.75 8.64 -5.89
CA GLY A 50 -2.83 7.87 -5.26
C GLY A 50 -4.02 7.64 -6.19
N ILE A 51 -4.41 8.66 -6.97
CA ILE A 51 -5.49 8.53 -7.98
C ILE A 51 -5.10 7.53 -9.07
N VAL A 52 -3.88 7.62 -9.59
CA VAL A 52 -3.38 6.70 -10.62
C VAL A 52 -3.31 5.26 -10.08
N LEU A 53 -2.79 5.08 -8.87
CA LEU A 53 -2.70 3.77 -8.22
C LEU A 53 -4.08 3.18 -7.89
N PHE A 54 -5.05 4.01 -7.51
CA PHE A 54 -6.42 3.56 -7.31
C PHE A 54 -7.03 3.03 -8.61
N ALA A 55 -6.90 3.76 -9.72
CA ALA A 55 -7.37 3.30 -11.02
C ALA A 55 -6.67 2.01 -11.46
N PHE A 56 -5.36 1.91 -11.22
CA PHE A 56 -4.56 0.72 -11.52
C PHE A 56 -5.02 -0.51 -10.72
N MET A 57 -5.20 -0.37 -9.40
CA MET A 57 -5.73 -1.43 -8.54
C MET A 57 -7.14 -1.85 -8.97
N ARG A 58 -7.98 -0.90 -9.42
CA ARG A 58 -9.32 -1.21 -9.93
C ARG A 58 -9.26 -2.06 -11.21
N ALA A 59 -8.37 -1.70 -12.14
CA ALA A 59 -8.16 -2.47 -13.38
C ALA A 59 -7.58 -3.87 -13.11
N LEU A 60 -6.65 -4.01 -12.17
CA LEU A 60 -6.14 -5.33 -11.77
C LEU A 60 -7.21 -6.19 -11.09
N GLY A 61 -8.10 -5.57 -10.30
CA GLY A 61 -9.24 -6.26 -9.70
C GLY A 61 -10.28 -6.73 -10.72
N GLU A 62 -10.36 -6.09 -11.89
CA GLU A 62 -11.21 -6.54 -13.00
C GLU A 62 -10.57 -7.68 -13.83
N LEU A 63 -9.25 -7.88 -13.71
CA LEU A 63 -8.49 -8.93 -14.40
C LEU A 63 -8.33 -10.23 -13.59
N LEU A 64 -8.66 -10.21 -12.30
CA LEU A 64 -8.55 -11.35 -11.36
C LEU A 64 -9.92 -11.98 -11.09
#